data_AF-A0A2A5B0X7-F1
#
_entry.id   AF-A0A2A5B0X7-F1
#
_cell.length_a   1.000
_cell.length_b   1.000
_cell.length_c   1.000
_cell.angle_alpha   90.00
_cell.angle_beta   90.00
_cell.angle_gamma   90.00
#
_symmetry.space_group_name_H-M   'P 1'
#
loop_
_entity.id
_entity.type
_entity.pdbx_description
1 polymer ?
#
loop_
_entity_poly.entity_id
_entity_poly.type
_entity_poly.pdbx_seq_one_letter_code
_entity_poly.pdbx_strand_id
1 'polypeptide(L)'
;MKRHFQFEGLGVEGIKHQPQKGLEISPYAVEQFNLNLDLFVHTCKLIGAKPILFTQPRLINKNNSKEEQKKILYSFQRLDHDKICEAYDIIDSLIINYPQKDSIVVSHDFAKQFIGIDSLYVDHLHLNSTGNEVMSTSLASYLEKLIFLNN
;
A
#
# COMPACT_ATOMS: atom_id res chain seq x y z
N MET A 1 29.76 -14.02 -13.82
CA MET A 1 28.76 -14.51 -14.80
C MET A 1 27.39 -13.96 -14.38
N LYS A 2 26.96 -12.82 -14.90
CA LYS A 2 25.66 -12.21 -14.58
C LYS A 2 24.59 -12.85 -15.46
N ARG A 3 23.66 -13.61 -14.87
CA ARG A 3 22.41 -13.97 -15.55
C ARG A 3 21.40 -12.87 -15.27
N HIS A 4 21.22 -11.97 -16.22
CA HIS A 4 20.03 -11.13 -16.29
C HIS A 4 18.89 -12.00 -16.80
N PHE A 5 18.09 -12.58 -15.90
CA PHE A 5 16.75 -13.01 -16.27
C PHE A 5 15.89 -11.75 -16.35
N GLN A 6 15.87 -11.15 -17.54
CA GLN A 6 14.92 -10.11 -17.88
C GLN A 6 13.62 -10.84 -18.27
N PHE A 7 12.69 -10.89 -17.33
CA PHE A 7 11.36 -11.47 -17.57
C PHE A 7 10.60 -10.48 -18.47
N GLU A 8 10.54 -10.74 -19.77
CA GLU A 8 9.92 -9.84 -20.76
C GLU A 8 8.41 -10.11 -21.00
N GLY A 9 7.83 -11.10 -20.32
CA GLY A 9 6.46 -11.55 -20.61
C GLY A 9 5.67 -11.99 -19.38
N LEU A 10 4.36 -11.71 -19.44
CA LEU A 10 3.33 -12.47 -18.71
C LEU A 10 3.41 -13.93 -19.18
N GLY A 11 3.11 -14.89 -18.30
CA GLY A 11 2.93 -16.29 -18.72
C GLY A 11 1.87 -16.42 -19.82
N VAL A 12 1.82 -17.57 -20.51
CA VAL A 12 0.86 -17.86 -21.60
C VAL A 12 -0.62 -17.66 -21.24
N GLU A 13 -0.93 -17.53 -19.95
CA GLU A 13 -2.28 -17.28 -19.44
C GLU A 13 -2.65 -15.79 -19.37
N GLY A 14 -1.71 -14.86 -19.61
CA GLY A 14 -1.93 -13.43 -19.48
C GLY A 14 -2.12 -12.71 -20.82
N ILE A 15 -3.22 -11.96 -20.96
CA ILE A 15 -3.42 -11.02 -22.08
C ILE A 15 -2.54 -9.79 -21.84
N LYS A 16 -1.59 -9.53 -22.74
CA LYS A 16 -0.78 -8.31 -22.73
C LYS A 16 -1.60 -7.15 -23.29
N HIS A 17 -2.38 -6.48 -22.45
CA HIS A 17 -2.93 -5.18 -22.79
C HIS A 17 -1.77 -4.19 -22.95
N GLN A 18 -1.59 -3.60 -24.13
CA GLN A 18 -0.71 -2.43 -24.27
C GLN A 18 -1.38 -1.27 -23.54
N PRO A 19 -0.87 -0.81 -22.39
CA PRO A 19 -1.52 0.29 -21.70
C PRO A 19 -1.19 1.55 -22.50
N GLN A 20 -2.22 2.22 -23.04
CA GLN A 20 -2.12 3.65 -23.28
C GLN A 20 -1.66 4.30 -21.96
N LYS A 21 -0.85 5.37 -22.02
CA LYS A 21 -0.66 6.23 -20.84
C LYS A 21 -2.06 6.66 -20.40
N GLY A 22 -2.54 6.10 -19.29
CA GLY A 22 -3.91 6.24 -18.86
C GLY A 22 -3.95 7.06 -17.59
N LEU A 23 -4.64 8.19 -17.64
CA LEU A 23 -5.05 9.02 -16.51
C LEU A 23 -6.11 8.29 -15.65
N GLU A 24 -6.17 6.97 -15.68
CA GLU A 24 -7.30 6.20 -15.17
C GLU A 24 -6.82 4.99 -14.39
N ILE A 25 -7.49 4.76 -13.26
CA ILE A 25 -7.28 3.60 -12.42
C ILE A 25 -8.06 2.45 -13.05
N SER A 26 -7.35 1.42 -13.51
CA SER A 26 -7.98 0.25 -14.11
C SER A 26 -8.87 -0.47 -13.10
N PRO A 27 -10.14 -0.75 -13.40
CA PRO A 27 -11.00 -1.59 -12.55
C PRO A 27 -10.37 -2.95 -12.25
N TYR A 28 -9.67 -3.54 -13.23
CA TYR A 28 -8.94 -4.79 -13.06
C TYR A 28 -7.84 -4.69 -11.99
N ALA A 29 -7.15 -3.54 -11.88
CA ALA A 29 -6.12 -3.36 -10.86
C ALA A 29 -6.73 -3.34 -9.44
N VAL A 30 -7.91 -2.73 -9.30
CA VAL A 30 -8.67 -2.71 -8.04
C VAL A 30 -9.16 -4.11 -7.68
N GLU A 31 -9.74 -4.83 -8.65
CA GLU A 31 -10.19 -6.22 -8.47
C GLU A 31 -9.03 -7.15 -8.09
N GLN A 32 -7.88 -7.02 -8.77
CA GLN A 32 -6.68 -7.80 -8.46
C GLN A 32 -6.16 -7.51 -7.06
N PHE A 33 -6.15 -6.25 -6.63
CA PHE A 33 -5.73 -5.89 -5.27
C PHE A 33 -6.67 -6.51 -4.23
N ASN A 34 -7.98 -6.43 -4.45
CA ASN A 34 -8.98 -7.04 -3.58
C ASN A 34 -8.83 -8.58 -3.53
N LEU A 35 -8.59 -9.23 -4.67
CA LEU A 35 -8.31 -10.66 -4.74
C LEU A 35 -7.04 -11.04 -3.95
N ASN A 36 -5.99 -10.21 -4.03
CA ASN A 36 -4.75 -10.45 -3.27
C ASN A 36 -4.98 -10.33 -1.75
N LEU A 37 -5.78 -9.35 -1.31
CA LEU A 37 -6.17 -9.23 0.10
C LEU A 37 -6.95 -10.47 0.56
N ASP A 38 -7.91 -10.93 -0.24
CA ASP A 38 -8.68 -12.14 0.05
C ASP A 38 -7.79 -13.38 0.18
N LEU A 39 -6.85 -13.55 -0.74
CA LEU A 39 -5.91 -14.66 -0.72
C LEU A 39 -5.01 -14.62 0.52
N PHE A 40 -4.49 -13.44 0.89
CA PHE A 40 -3.69 -13.26 2.08
C PHE A 40 -4.47 -13.61 3.35
N VAL A 41 -5.66 -13.03 3.53
CA VAL A 41 -6.54 -13.28 4.68
C VAL A 41 -6.91 -14.76 4.78
N HIS A 42 -7.27 -15.38 3.65
CA HIS A 42 -7.59 -16.81 3.62
C HIS A 42 -6.39 -17.65 4.04
N THR A 43 -5.19 -17.33 3.56
CA THR A 43 -3.95 -18.04 3.92
C THR A 43 -3.65 -17.93 5.41
N CYS A 44 -3.82 -16.74 6.01
CA CYS A 44 -3.67 -16.56 7.46
C CYS A 44 -4.64 -17.47 8.23
N LYS A 45 -5.92 -17.52 7.81
CA LYS A 45 -6.94 -18.35 8.47
C LYS A 45 -6.62 -19.84 8.40
N LEU A 46 -6.11 -20.33 7.26
CA LEU A 46 -5.74 -21.74 7.09
C LEU A 46 -4.65 -22.20 8.06
N ILE A 47 -3.76 -21.30 8.48
CA ILE A 47 -2.72 -21.59 9.47
C ILE A 47 -3.10 -21.18 10.91
N GLY A 48 -4.35 -20.78 11.13
CA GLY A 48 -4.83 -20.30 12.43
C GLY A 48 -4.27 -18.94 12.86
N ALA A 49 -3.68 -18.17 11.94
CA ALA A 49 -3.18 -16.83 12.22
C ALA A 49 -4.32 -15.79 12.10
N LYS A 50 -4.28 -14.77 12.97
CA LYS A 50 -5.17 -13.62 12.89
C LYS A 50 -4.55 -12.55 11.97
N PRO A 51 -5.14 -12.26 10.81
CA PRO A 51 -4.64 -11.22 9.91
C PRO A 51 -4.84 -9.82 10.50
N ILE A 52 -3.79 -8.99 10.40
CA ILE A 52 -3.80 -7.58 10.75
C ILE A 52 -3.38 -6.80 9.50
N LEU A 53 -4.24 -5.89 9.04
CA LEU A 53 -4.02 -5.09 7.84
C LEU A 53 -3.78 -3.62 8.22
N PHE A 54 -2.78 -3.00 7.61
CA PHE A 54 -2.40 -1.61 7.84
C PHE A 54 -2.38 -0.84 6.53
N THR A 55 -2.86 0.41 6.56
CA THR A 55 -2.65 1.35 5.44
C THR A 55 -1.17 1.74 5.35
N GLN A 56 -0.69 2.03 4.13
CA GLN A 56 0.74 2.23 3.85
C GLN A 56 1.20 3.67 4.11
N PRO A 57 2.24 3.91 4.94
CA PRO A 57 2.93 5.19 5.03
C PRO A 57 3.50 5.64 3.68
N ARG A 58 3.28 6.92 3.33
CA ARG A 58 3.70 7.50 2.04
C ARG A 58 3.84 9.02 2.11
N LEU A 59 4.70 9.60 1.27
CA LEU A 59 4.75 11.06 1.10
C LEU A 59 3.54 11.62 0.36
N ILE A 60 2.96 10.80 -0.52
CA ILE A 60 1.94 11.21 -1.48
C ILE A 60 0.66 11.63 -0.75
N ASN A 61 0.25 12.87 -0.96
CA ASN A 61 -0.99 13.45 -0.48
C ASN A 61 -1.52 14.50 -1.47
N LYS A 62 -2.83 14.81 -1.40
CA LYS A 62 -3.50 15.75 -2.31
C LYS A 62 -2.94 17.18 -2.29
N ASN A 63 -2.25 17.55 -1.22
CA ASN A 63 -1.76 18.90 -0.96
C ASN A 63 -0.23 19.01 -1.12
N ASN A 64 0.45 18.02 -1.71
CA ASN A 64 1.90 18.09 -1.88
C ASN A 64 2.27 19.33 -2.70
N SER A 65 3.21 20.10 -2.18
CA SER A 65 3.86 21.20 -2.88
C SER A 65 4.58 20.70 -4.14
N LYS A 66 4.90 21.63 -5.05
CA LYS A 66 5.67 21.29 -6.25
C LYS A 66 7.03 20.68 -5.95
N GLU A 67 7.67 21.05 -4.83
CA GLU A 67 8.96 20.49 -4.43
C GLU A 67 8.81 19.06 -3.90
N GLU A 68 7.78 18.77 -3.12
CA GLU A 68 7.47 17.41 -2.67
C GLU A 68 7.08 16.52 -3.86
N GLN A 69 6.31 17.05 -4.82
CA GLN A 69 5.95 16.32 -6.03
C GLN A 69 7.15 15.92 -6.89
N LYS A 70 8.28 16.64 -6.84
CA LYS A 70 9.51 16.24 -7.52
C LYS A 70 10.15 14.98 -6.91
N LYS A 71 9.83 14.63 -5.66
CA LYS A 71 10.27 13.39 -5.00
C LYS A 71 9.38 12.19 -5.35
N ILE A 72 8.25 12.42 -6.02
CA ILE A 72 7.30 11.40 -6.44
C ILE A 72 7.64 10.90 -7.85
N LEU A 73 7.85 9.59 -7.98
CA LEU A 73 8.24 8.96 -9.25
C LEU A 73 7.02 8.44 -10.01
N TYR A 74 6.24 9.34 -10.63
CA TYR A 74 5.02 9.01 -11.39
C TYR A 74 5.22 8.05 -12.58
N SER A 75 6.46 7.94 -13.08
CA SER A 75 6.77 7.17 -14.28
C SER A 75 6.52 5.66 -14.12
N PHE A 76 6.57 5.15 -12.89
CA PHE A 76 6.32 3.74 -12.60
C PHE A 76 4.85 3.37 -12.69
N GLN A 77 3.96 4.22 -12.18
CA GLN A 77 2.53 3.95 -12.09
C GLN A 77 1.77 4.43 -13.32
N ARG A 78 2.36 5.33 -14.11
CA ARG A 78 1.74 5.97 -15.30
C ARG A 78 0.46 6.76 -14.98
N LEU A 79 0.27 7.10 -13.70
CA LEU A 79 -0.81 7.93 -13.19
C LEU A 79 -0.26 9.32 -12.88
N ASP A 80 -1.11 10.35 -13.02
CA ASP A 80 -0.78 11.68 -12.50
C ASP A 80 -0.99 11.76 -10.97
N HIS A 81 -0.67 12.90 -10.37
CA HIS A 81 -0.72 13.06 -8.93
C HIS A 81 -2.11 12.84 -8.34
N ASP A 82 -3.13 13.39 -9.00
CA ASP A 82 -4.52 13.28 -8.54
C ASP A 82 -4.99 11.83 -8.60
N LYS A 83 -4.64 11.11 -9.67
CA LYS A 83 -5.01 9.71 -9.86
C LYS A 83 -4.24 8.76 -8.95
N ILE A 84 -2.99 9.06 -8.62
CA ILE A 84 -2.27 8.29 -7.59
C ILE A 84 -2.92 8.52 -6.22
N CYS A 85 -3.30 9.76 -5.88
CA CYS A 85 -4.02 10.03 -4.63
C CYS A 85 -5.34 9.26 -4.58
N GLU A 86 -6.12 9.28 -5.66
CA GLU A 86 -7.35 8.50 -5.79
C GLU A 86 -7.10 6.98 -5.66
N ALA A 87 -6.02 6.46 -6.24
CA ALA A 87 -5.66 5.04 -6.12
C ALA A 87 -5.35 4.66 -4.67
N TYR A 88 -4.65 5.51 -3.92
CA TYR A 88 -4.43 5.28 -2.50
C TYR A 88 -5.71 5.37 -1.68
N ASP A 89 -6.61 6.31 -1.98
CA ASP A 89 -7.91 6.40 -1.29
C ASP A 89 -8.71 5.08 -1.48
N ILE A 90 -8.69 4.50 -2.68
CA ILE A 90 -9.31 3.21 -2.97
C ILE A 90 -8.65 2.08 -2.18
N ILE A 91 -7.32 1.97 -2.24
CA ILE A 91 -6.54 0.93 -1.56
C ILE A 91 -6.76 0.98 -0.04
N ASP A 92 -6.64 2.17 0.55
CA ASP A 92 -6.83 2.36 1.99
C ASP A 92 -8.27 2.04 2.39
N SER A 93 -9.26 2.43 1.58
CA SER A 93 -10.66 2.09 1.83
C SER A 93 -10.90 0.58 1.82
N LEU A 94 -10.28 -0.16 0.90
CA LEU A 94 -10.38 -1.62 0.86
C LEU A 94 -9.76 -2.27 2.12
N ILE A 95 -8.62 -1.76 2.59
CA ILE A 95 -7.97 -2.24 3.81
C ILE A 95 -8.82 -1.94 5.05
N ILE A 96 -9.27 -0.69 5.21
CA ILE A 96 -9.98 -0.24 6.40
C ILE A 96 -11.34 -0.90 6.52
N ASN A 97 -12.06 -1.08 5.42
CA ASN A 97 -13.39 -1.67 5.45
C ASN A 97 -13.38 -3.20 5.43
N TYR A 98 -12.22 -3.84 5.29
CA TYR A 98 -12.12 -5.31 5.21
C TYR A 98 -12.81 -6.06 6.38
N PRO A 99 -12.76 -5.59 7.64
CA PRO A 99 -13.47 -6.25 8.75
C PRO A 99 -14.99 -6.35 8.59
N GLN A 100 -15.61 -5.53 7.73
CA GLN A 100 -17.03 -5.66 7.39
C GLN A 100 -17.33 -6.93 6.59
N LYS A 101 -16.32 -7.42 5.83
CA LYS A 101 -16.39 -8.66 5.05
C LYS A 101 -16.01 -9.87 5.89
N ASP A 102 -15.01 -9.74 6.76
CA ASP A 102 -14.56 -10.82 7.65
C ASP A 102 -14.14 -10.28 9.02
N SER A 103 -14.97 -10.54 10.04
CA SER A 103 -14.80 -10.01 11.39
C SER A 103 -13.57 -10.53 12.14
N ILE A 104 -12.89 -11.57 11.62
CA ILE A 104 -11.62 -12.03 12.22
C ILE A 104 -10.46 -11.07 11.94
N VAL A 105 -10.57 -10.28 10.87
CA VAL A 105 -9.55 -9.35 10.41
C VAL A 105 -9.54 -8.12 11.30
N VAL A 106 -8.34 -7.69 11.70
CA VAL A 106 -8.14 -6.37 12.30
C VAL A 106 -7.57 -5.46 11.22
N SER A 107 -8.17 -4.29 11.02
CA SER A 107 -7.64 -3.25 10.14
C SER A 107 -7.33 -1.99 10.95
N HIS A 108 -6.33 -1.22 10.50
CA HIS A 108 -6.01 0.06 11.12
C HIS A 108 -5.44 1.06 10.12
N ASP A 109 -5.88 2.32 10.23
CA ASP A 109 -5.37 3.42 9.42
C ASP A 109 -4.04 3.93 9.99
N PHE A 110 -2.99 3.15 9.75
CA PHE A 110 -1.66 3.43 10.24
C PHE A 110 -0.94 4.52 9.44
N ALA A 111 -1.26 4.66 8.16
CA ALA A 111 -0.68 5.67 7.27
C ALA A 111 -0.99 7.10 7.72
N LYS A 112 -2.15 7.35 8.34
CA LYS A 112 -2.63 8.69 8.70
C LYS A 112 -1.63 9.57 9.45
N GLN A 113 -0.77 8.97 10.27
CA GLN A 113 0.25 9.66 11.07
C GLN A 113 1.55 9.93 10.31
N PHE A 114 1.69 9.46 9.07
CA PHE A 114 2.90 9.60 8.24
C PHE A 114 2.65 10.23 6.88
N ILE A 115 1.39 10.32 6.43
CA ILE A 115 1.05 10.84 5.11
C ILE A 115 1.53 12.28 4.98
N GLY A 116 2.36 12.56 3.96
CA GLY A 116 2.77 13.92 3.64
C GLY A 116 3.89 14.52 4.45
N ILE A 117 4.46 13.79 5.41
CA ILE A 117 5.48 14.36 6.29
C ILE A 117 6.85 14.21 5.62
N ASP A 118 7.18 15.14 4.72
CA ASP A 118 8.39 15.11 3.89
C ASP A 118 9.69 14.79 4.65
N SER A 119 9.82 15.30 5.87
CA SER A 119 10.99 15.08 6.73
C SER A 119 11.20 13.62 7.18
N LEU A 120 10.22 12.72 6.98
CA LEU A 120 10.32 11.30 7.32
C LEU A 120 10.77 10.43 6.15
N TYR A 121 10.88 10.99 4.95
CA TYR A 121 11.07 10.21 3.73
C TYR A 121 12.39 10.51 3.01
N VAL A 122 12.94 9.50 2.35
CA VAL A 122 14.01 9.63 1.35
C VAL A 122 13.40 9.95 -0.02
N ASP A 123 12.32 9.25 -0.37
CA ASP A 123 11.53 9.44 -1.57
C ASP A 123 10.03 9.23 -1.25
N HIS A 124 9.16 9.24 -2.25
CA HIS A 124 7.73 9.12 -2.02
C HIS A 124 7.21 7.87 -1.29
N LEU A 125 8.01 6.81 -1.14
CA LEU A 125 7.63 5.55 -0.47
C LEU A 125 8.58 5.16 0.67
N HIS A 126 9.87 5.43 0.54
CA HIS A 126 10.89 4.92 1.45
C HIS A 126 11.16 5.92 2.57
N LEU A 127 11.05 5.47 3.81
CA LEU A 127 11.36 6.24 5.00
C LEU A 127 12.87 6.43 5.17
N ASN A 128 13.27 7.59 5.70
CA ASN A 128 14.62 7.83 6.18
C ASN A 128 14.82 7.26 7.61
N SER A 129 15.98 7.46 8.23
CA SER A 129 16.26 6.91 9.56
C SER A 129 15.25 7.40 10.61
N THR A 130 14.92 8.69 10.60
CA THR A 130 13.93 9.28 11.51
C THR A 130 12.53 8.72 11.24
N GLY A 131 12.13 8.62 9.97
CA GLY A 131 10.86 8.01 9.58
C GLY A 131 10.72 6.57 10.08
N ASN A 132 11.77 5.76 9.93
CA ASN A 132 11.79 4.38 10.41
C ASN A 132 11.66 4.28 11.93
N GLU A 133 12.36 5.15 12.68
CA GLU A 133 12.27 5.20 14.14
C GLU A 133 10.85 5.56 14.62
N VAL A 134 10.26 6.61 14.05
CA VAL A 134 8.89 7.02 14.38
C VAL A 134 7.88 5.93 14.00
N MET A 135 8.03 5.31 12.83
CA MET A 135 7.15 4.24 12.37
C MET A 135 7.23 3.01 13.26
N SER A 136 8.43 2.52 13.53
CA SER A 136 8.66 1.32 14.35
C SER A 136 8.15 1.51 15.78
N THR A 137 8.42 2.66 16.40
CA THR A 137 7.90 3.00 17.74
C THR A 137 6.38 3.01 17.75
N SER A 138 5.76 3.68 16.77
CA SER A 138 4.30 3.79 16.68
C SER A 138 3.64 2.42 16.43
N LEU A 139 4.25 1.58 15.59
CA LEU A 139 3.77 0.22 15.31
C LEU A 139 3.90 -0.66 16.55
N ALA A 140 5.04 -0.61 17.25
CA ALA A 140 5.26 -1.36 18.48
C ALA A 140 4.21 -1.00 19.54
N SER A 141 3.98 0.29 19.78
CA SER A 141 2.95 0.74 20.73
C SER A 141 1.53 0.35 20.31
N TYR A 142 1.22 0.32 19.01
CA TYR A 142 -0.07 -0.17 18.52
C TYR A 142 -0.24 -1.67 18.76
N LEU A 143 0.76 -2.47 18.40
CA LEU A 143 0.72 -3.92 18.57
C LEU A 143 0.70 -4.33 20.04
N GLU A 144 1.42 -3.62 20.90
CA GLU A 144 1.38 -3.81 22.35
C GLU A 144 -0.07 -3.65 22.87
N LYS A 145 -0.74 -2.55 22.50
CA LYS A 145 -2.16 -2.35 22.86
C LYS A 145 -3.05 -3.46 22.32
N LEU A 146 -2.84 -3.88 21.07
CA LEU A 146 -3.65 -4.91 20.44
C LEU A 146 -3.50 -6.28 21.13
N ILE A 147 -2.29 -6.63 21.56
CA ILE A 147 -1.99 -7.91 22.21
C ILE A 147 -2.41 -7.91 23.68
N PHE A 148 -2.14 -6.83 24.42
CA PHE A 148 -2.31 -6.83 25.88
C PHE A 148 -3.65 -6.28 26.37
N LEU A 149 -4.40 -5.53 25.56
CA LEU A 149 -5.74 -5.04 25.96
C LEU A 149 -6.90 -5.92 25.47
N ASN A 150 -6.62 -6.93 24.64
CA ASN A 150 -7.62 -7.89 24.15
C ASN A 150 -7.50 -9.29 24.81
N ASN A 151 -6.65 -9.41 25.82
CA ASN A 151 -6.56 -10.56 26.75
C ASN A 151 -7.05 -10.14 28.13
#